data_AF-A0A1W9YNB3-F1
#
_entry.id   AF-A0A1W9YNB3-F1
#
_cell.length_a   1.000
_cell.length_b   1.000
_cell.length_c   1.000
_cell.angle_alpha   90.00
_cell.angle_beta   90.00
_cell.angle_gamma   90.00
#
_symmetry.space_group_name_H-M   'P 1'
#
loop_
_entity.id
_entity.type
_entity.pdbx_description
1 polymer ?
#
loop_
_entity_poly.entity_id
_entity_poly.type
_entity_poly.pdbx_seq_one_letter_code
_entity_poly.pdbx_strand_id
1 'polypeptide(L)' 'RFVEIGKRDIYGDTKLGLYPFRQNLSFYGVDLGLMAANQPAAVRELLATVYRLTAEGVLPMPESTHYPLAEAA' A
#
# COMPACT_ATOMS: atom_id res chain seq x y z
N ARG A 1 15.88 -2.74 -2.32
CA ARG A 1 14.70 -1.84 -2.44
C ARG A 1 13.86 -2.05 -1.19
N PHE A 2 13.36 -0.99 -0.58
CA PHE A 2 12.56 -1.04 0.63
C PHE A 2 11.29 -0.21 0.42
N VAL A 3 10.13 -0.78 0.73
CA VAL A 3 8.81 -0.15 0.55
C VAL A 3 8.17 -0.04 1.92
N GLU A 4 8.09 1.19 2.43
CA GLU A 4 7.47 1.52 3.71
C GLU A 4 6.00 1.87 3.47
N ILE A 5 5.11 1.10 4.10
CA ILE A 5 3.65 1.33 4.09
C ILE A 5 3.15 1.85 5.44
N GLY A 6 4.00 1.80 6.48
CA GLY A 6 3.71 2.35 7.79
C GLY A 6 3.73 3.88 7.76
N LYS A 7 2.74 4.48 8.41
CA LYS A 7 2.62 5.95 8.48
C LYS A 7 3.34 6.53 9.70
N ARG A 8 3.39 5.80 10.81
CA ARG A 8 3.84 6.34 12.11
C ARG A 8 5.20 7.04 12.02
N ASP A 9 6.19 6.39 11.44
CA ASP A 9 7.57 6.89 11.46
C ASP A 9 7.77 8.03 10.45
N ILE A 10 7.02 8.03 9.34
CA ILE A 10 7.00 9.12 8.35
C ILE A 10 6.36 10.37 8.94
N TYR A 11 5.19 10.24 9.57
CA TYR A 11 4.48 11.36 10.20
C TYR A 11 5.17 11.86 11.47
N GLY A 12 5.95 11.00 12.13
CA GLY A 12 6.77 11.35 13.29
C GLY A 12 8.12 11.97 12.95
N ASP A 13 8.42 12.24 11.66
CA ASP A 13 9.71 12.76 11.19
C ASP A 13 10.91 11.96 11.75
N THR A 14 10.78 10.63 11.74
CA THR A 14 11.84 9.75 12.25
C THR A 14 13.07 9.82 11.35
N LYS A 15 14.24 10.08 11.94
CA LYS A 15 15.49 10.19 11.19
C LYS A 15 15.86 8.87 10.50
N LEU A 16 16.05 8.93 9.18
CA LEU A 16 16.53 7.81 8.38
C LEU A 16 18.06 7.87 8.21
N GLY A 17 18.76 6.81 8.61
CA GLY A 17 20.20 6.69 8.41
C GLY A 17 20.54 6.42 6.95
N LEU A 18 21.39 7.24 6.33
CA LEU A 18 21.74 7.11 4.90
C LEU A 18 22.91 6.14 4.61
N TYR A 19 23.64 5.68 5.63
CA TYR A 19 24.80 4.78 5.43
C TYR A 19 24.48 3.53 4.58
N PRO A 20 23.34 2.83 4.76
CA PRO A 20 22.99 1.67 3.93
C PRO A 20 22.82 1.98 2.43
N PHE A 21 22.49 3.22 2.06
CA PHE A 21 22.27 3.62 0.66
C PHE A 21 23.53 3.56 -0.20
N ARG A 22 24.73 3.45 0.40
CA ARG A 22 26.00 3.20 -0.30
C ARG A 22 25.99 1.90 -1.13
N GLN A 23 25.07 0.98 -0.85
CA GLN A 23 24.86 -0.25 -1.62
C GLN A 23 23.75 -0.12 -2.66
N ASN A 24 23.51 1.10 -3.16
CA ASN A 24 22.48 1.42 -4.15
C ASN A 24 21.07 1.00 -3.71
N LEU A 25 20.75 1.19 -2.43
CA LEU A 25 19.41 0.95 -1.92
C LEU A 25 18.45 2.06 -2.38
N SER A 26 17.18 1.70 -2.53
CA SER A 26 16.08 2.63 -2.81
C SER A 26 15.04 2.48 -1.72
N PHE A 27 14.52 3.59 -1.22
CA PHE A 27 13.46 3.68 -0.22
C PHE A 27 12.23 4.35 -0.83
N TYR A 28 11.06 3.74 -0.66
CA TYR A 28 9.78 4.24 -1.15
C TYR A 28 8.80 4.32 0.03
N GLY A 29 8.36 5.52 0.39
CA GLY A 29 7.22 5.70 1.29
C GLY A 29 5.93 5.71 0.49
N VAL A 30 4.99 4.81 0.78
CA VAL A 30 3.75 4.65 0.02
C VAL A 30 2.54 4.85 0.93
N ASP A 31 1.70 5.82 0.57
CA ASP A 31 0.41 6.07 1.21
C ASP A 31 -0.70 6.02 0.15
N LEU A 32 -1.40 4.88 0.07
CA LEU A 32 -2.51 4.71 -0.87
C LEU A 32 -3.68 5.66 -0.62
N GLY A 33 -3.90 6.09 0.62
CA GLY A 33 -4.96 7.07 0.94
C GLY A 33 -4.62 8.46 0.38
N LEU A 34 -3.38 8.90 0.56
CA LEU A 34 -2.89 10.15 -0.03
C LEU A 34 -2.87 10.08 -1.57
N MET A 35 -2.49 8.93 -2.13
CA MET A 35 -2.56 8.69 -3.57
C MET A 35 -3.99 8.71 -4.08
N ALA A 36 -4.95 8.15 -3.36
CA ALA A 36 -6.36 8.19 -3.77
C ALA A 36 -6.89 9.64 -3.80
N ALA A 37 -6.47 10.47 -2.84
CA ALA A 37 -6.86 11.88 -2.80
C ALA A 37 -6.22 12.71 -3.93
N ASN A 38 -4.92 12.50 -4.21
CA ASN A 38 -4.15 13.36 -5.12
C ASN A 38 -4.01 12.80 -6.55
N GLN A 39 -4.10 11.49 -6.71
CA GLN A 39 -3.88 10.74 -7.96
C GLN A 39 -4.93 9.63 -8.14
N PRO A 40 -6.25 9.95 -8.12
CA PRO A 40 -7.32 8.94 -8.12
C PRO A 40 -7.30 8.02 -9.34
N ALA A 41 -6.89 8.53 -10.51
CA ALA A 41 -6.78 7.73 -11.73
C ALA A 41 -5.74 6.60 -11.59
N ALA A 42 -4.60 6.87 -10.95
CA ALA A 42 -3.56 5.86 -10.75
C ALA A 42 -4.05 4.74 -9.80
N VAL A 43 -4.77 5.11 -8.74
CA VAL A 43 -5.36 4.13 -7.80
C VAL A 43 -6.45 3.30 -8.48
N ARG A 44 -7.28 3.92 -9.35
CA ARG A 44 -8.27 3.18 -10.14
C ARG A 44 -7.61 2.12 -11.02
N GLU A 45 -6.58 2.47 -11.77
CA GLU A 45 -5.88 1.51 -12.65
C GLU A 45 -5.23 0.38 -11.85
N LEU A 46 -4.65 0.70 -10.68
CA LEU A 46 -4.09 -0.28 -9.77
C LEU A 46 -5.16 -1.28 -9.29
N LEU A 47 -6.29 -0.79 -8.78
CA LEU A 47 -7.37 -1.65 -8.28
C LEU A 47 -7.99 -2.48 -9.42
N ALA A 48 -8.22 -1.89 -10.59
CA ALA A 48 -8.73 -2.62 -11.76
C ALA A 48 -7.81 -3.79 -12.15
N THR A 49 -6.49 -3.55 -12.11
CA THR A 49 -5.49 -4.59 -12.39
C THR A 49 -5.54 -5.71 -11.35
N VAL A 50 -5.53 -5.37 -10.06
CA VAL A 50 -5.55 -6.36 -8.97
C VAL A 50 -6.82 -7.19 -9.02
N TYR A 51 -8.00 -6.56 -9.15
CA TYR A 51 -9.28 -7.28 -9.24
C TYR A 51 -9.35 -8.23 -10.43
N ARG A 52 -8.88 -7.79 -11.60
CA ARG A 52 -8.83 -8.64 -12.79
C ARG A 52 -7.92 -9.86 -12.55
N LEU A 53 -6.71 -9.65 -12.03
CA LEU A 53 -5.76 -10.74 -11.78
C LEU A 53 -6.26 -11.72 -10.71
N THR A 54 -6.99 -11.24 -9.71
CA THR A 54 -7.64 -12.11 -8.72
C THR A 54 -8.78 -12.91 -9.35
N ALA A 55 -9.63 -12.29 -10.17
CA ALA A 55 -10.72 -12.96 -10.87
C ALA A 55 -10.22 -14.01 -11.89
N GLU A 56 -9.07 -13.76 -12.52
CA GLU A 56 -8.39 -14.70 -13.42
C GLU A 56 -7.63 -15.82 -12.68
N GLY A 57 -7.55 -15.78 -11.34
CA GLY A 57 -6.82 -16.77 -10.53
C GLY A 57 -5.29 -16.64 -10.58
N VAL A 58 -4.77 -15.56 -11.18
CA VAL A 58 -3.33 -15.25 -11.19
C VAL A 58 -2.85 -14.82 -9.80
N LEU A 59 -3.66 -13.98 -9.13
CA LEU A 59 -3.49 -13.66 -7.73
C LEU A 59 -4.48 -14.48 -6.89
N PRO A 60 -4.06 -14.99 -5.71
CA PRO A 60 -4.96 -15.73 -4.84
C PRO A 60 -6.08 -14.80 -4.32
N MET A 61 -7.28 -15.36 -4.17
CA MET A 61 -8.34 -14.72 -3.41
C MET A 61 -7.92 -14.68 -1.93
N PRO A 62 -7.98 -13.53 -1.24
CA PRO A 62 -7.68 -13.48 0.18
C PRO A 62 -8.76 -14.20 1.00
N GLU A 63 -8.38 -14.68 2.18
CA GLU A 63 -9.36 -15.15 3.16
C GLU A 63 -10.28 -13.99 3.59
N SER A 64 -11.58 -14.26 3.69
CA SER A 64 -12.58 -13.25 4.02
C SER A 64 -13.44 -13.70 5.19
N THR A 65 -13.52 -12.86 6.22
CA THR A 65 -14.49 -12.99 7.31
C THR A 65 -15.57 -11.93 7.13
N HIS A 66 -16.83 -12.36 7.11
CA HIS A 66 -17.96 -11.47 6.91
C HIS A 66 -18.58 -11.07 8.25
N TYR A 67 -18.86 -9.78 8.40
CA TYR A 67 -19.54 -9.22 9.57
C TYR A 67 -20.76 -8.40 9.12
N PRO A 68 -21.90 -8.50 9.82
CA PRO A 68 -23.04 -7.62 9.57
C PRO A 68 -22.69 -6.15 9.80
N LEU A 69 -23.30 -5.24 9.03
CA LEU A 69 -23.09 -3.80 9.20
C LEU A 69 -23.48 -3.33 10.61
N ALA A 70 -24.48 -3.96 11.24
CA ALA A 70 -24.91 -3.66 12.60
C ALA A 70 -23.82 -3.95 13.66
N GLU A 71 -22.79 -4.71 13.32
CA GLU A 71 -21.65 -5.03 14.19
C GLU A 71 -20.42 -4.15 13.92
N ALA A 72 -20.50 -3.21 12.97
CA ALA A 72 -19.45 -2.23 12.74
C ALA A 72 -19.51 -1.12 13.81
N ALA A 73 -18.46 -1.03 14.63
CA ALA A 73 -18.30 0.00 15.68
C ALA A 73 -17.68 1.30 15.13
#